data_AF-A0A1W1CJE9-F1
#
_entry.id   AF-A0A1W1CJE9-F1
#
_cell.length_a   1.000
_cell.length_b   1.000
_cell.length_c   1.000
_cell.angle_alpha   90.00
_cell.angle_beta   90.00
_cell.angle_gamma   90.00
#
_symmetry.space_group_name_H-M   'P 1'
#
loop_
_entity.id
_entity.type
_entity.pdbx_description
1 polymer ?
#
loop_
_entity_poly.entity_id
_entity_poly.type
_entity_poly.pdbx_seq_one_letter_code
_entity_poly.pdbx_strand_id
1 'polypeptide(L)'
;MARSEICELCGSSEDVTLLELPVSDGSEEQSVYVCANCKGQIESGELDETHFNCLNDAMWSEVPAVKVISYILWNKLGRSDMLDMMYMEEPEQKLADAAINAEANKVVFRDANGVELHAGDSIVILKDLDVKGAGFTAKRGTTVTKIALPNDMDDHVEGRVNGTKIYLKTEFIKKA
;
A
#
# COMPACT_ATOMS: atom_id res chain seq x y z
N MET A 1 -0.57 -25.36 -10.85
CA MET A 1 -0.56 -26.72 -10.23
C MET A 1 -1.20 -26.61 -8.84
N ALA A 2 -1.76 -27.68 -8.24
CA ALA A 2 -2.56 -27.54 -7.02
C ALA A 2 -1.71 -27.02 -5.85
N ARG A 3 -1.87 -25.75 -5.51
CA ARG A 3 -1.12 -25.12 -4.43
C ARG A 3 -2.10 -24.68 -3.33
N SER A 4 -1.88 -25.31 -2.18
CA SER A 4 -2.51 -25.21 -0.86
C SER A 4 -3.99 -24.86 -0.75
N GLU A 5 -4.80 -25.78 -0.19
CA GLU A 5 -6.17 -25.52 0.30
C GLU A 5 -6.18 -24.78 1.66
N ILE A 6 -5.00 -24.49 2.21
CA ILE A 6 -4.80 -23.79 3.49
C ILE A 6 -3.92 -22.55 3.29
N CYS A 7 -4.14 -21.55 4.13
CA CYS A 7 -3.32 -20.35 4.20
C CYS A 7 -1.87 -20.73 4.56
N GLU A 8 -0.93 -20.37 3.70
CA GLU A 8 0.50 -20.61 3.88
C GLU A 8 1.11 -19.76 5.03
N LEU A 9 0.35 -18.80 5.59
CA LEU A 9 0.75 -17.99 6.74
C LEU A 9 0.18 -18.49 8.07
N CYS A 10 -1.14 -18.67 8.16
CA CYS A 10 -1.82 -18.98 9.42
C CYS A 10 -2.44 -20.38 9.49
N GLY A 11 -2.39 -21.17 8.40
CA GLY A 11 -2.95 -22.52 8.33
C GLY A 11 -4.48 -22.60 8.23
N SER A 12 -5.20 -21.48 8.20
CA SER A 12 -6.67 -21.47 8.03
C SER A 12 -7.08 -21.93 6.62
N SER A 13 -8.20 -22.65 6.51
CA SER A 13 -8.81 -23.08 5.24
C SER A 13 -9.94 -22.15 4.76
N GLU A 14 -10.15 -21.01 5.43
CA GLU A 14 -11.24 -20.09 5.12
C GLU A 14 -10.92 -19.20 3.90
N ASP A 15 -11.69 -19.35 2.82
CA ASP A 15 -11.64 -18.52 1.61
C ASP A 15 -10.21 -18.22 1.15
N VAL A 16 -9.43 -19.29 0.95
CA VAL A 16 -8.03 -19.21 0.55
C VAL A 16 -7.93 -18.70 -0.88
N THR A 17 -7.19 -17.60 -1.05
CA THR A 17 -6.99 -16.95 -2.35
C THR A 17 -5.51 -16.70 -2.59
N LEU A 18 -5.15 -16.54 -3.87
CA LEU A 18 -3.80 -16.16 -4.26
C LEU A 18 -3.56 -14.66 -3.97
N LEU A 19 -2.42 -14.37 -3.34
CA LEU A 19 -1.87 -13.04 -3.13
C LEU A 19 -0.48 -12.97 -3.78
N GLU A 20 -0.32 -12.07 -4.74
CA GLU A 20 0.98 -11.78 -5.34
C GLU A 20 1.84 -10.96 -4.38
N LEU A 21 3.15 -11.24 -4.36
CA LEU A 21 4.09 -10.43 -3.60
C LEU A 21 4.13 -8.99 -4.13
N PRO A 22 4.41 -7.99 -3.29
CA PRO A 22 4.73 -6.65 -3.79
C PRO A 22 5.92 -6.74 -4.74
N VAL A 23 5.86 -5.99 -5.86
CA VAL A 23 6.84 -6.02 -6.97
C VAL A 23 7.03 -7.38 -7.67
N SER A 24 6.04 -8.27 -7.60
CA SER A 24 6.05 -9.56 -8.30
C SER A 24 6.10 -9.42 -9.83
N ASP A 25 6.69 -10.42 -10.49
CA ASP A 25 6.66 -10.64 -11.94
C ASP A 25 5.42 -11.40 -12.45
N GLY A 26 4.47 -11.71 -11.55
CA GLY A 26 3.24 -12.46 -11.86
C GLY A 26 3.46 -13.98 -11.97
N SER A 27 4.65 -14.49 -11.61
CA SER A 27 4.90 -15.92 -11.54
C SER A 27 4.19 -16.58 -10.35
N GLU A 28 3.81 -17.86 -10.50
CA GLU A 28 3.27 -18.65 -9.37
C GLU A 28 4.27 -18.71 -8.20
N GLU A 29 5.57 -18.64 -8.48
CA GLU A 29 6.65 -18.69 -7.47
C GLU A 29 6.73 -17.43 -6.60
N GLN A 30 6.21 -16.30 -7.07
CA GLN A 30 6.13 -15.03 -6.33
C GLN A 30 4.71 -14.73 -5.83
N SER A 31 3.96 -15.80 -5.56
CA SER A 31 2.60 -15.73 -5.03
C SER A 31 2.48 -16.62 -3.79
N VAL A 32 1.59 -16.22 -2.87
CA VAL A 32 1.30 -16.89 -1.60
C VAL A 32 -0.20 -17.14 -1.49
N TYR A 33 -0.60 -18.30 -0.98
CA TYR A 33 -2.00 -18.59 -0.68
C TYR A 33 -2.36 -18.11 0.72
N VAL A 34 -3.32 -17.21 0.82
CA VAL A 34 -3.72 -16.59 2.09
C VAL A 34 -5.23 -16.67 2.29
N CYS A 35 -5.66 -16.87 3.53
CA CYS A 35 -7.08 -16.79 3.87
C CYS A 35 -7.60 -15.35 3.77
N ALA A 36 -8.91 -15.17 3.71
CA ALA A 36 -9.55 -13.86 3.60
C ALA A 36 -9.11 -12.87 4.70
N ASN A 37 -8.90 -13.35 5.94
CA ASN A 37 -8.47 -12.51 7.05
C ASN A 37 -7.05 -11.99 6.85
N CYS A 38 -6.08 -12.87 6.55
CA CYS A 38 -4.71 -12.46 6.26
C CYS A 38 -4.66 -11.48 5.09
N LYS A 39 -5.38 -11.78 4.00
CA LYS A 39 -5.45 -10.91 2.82
C LYS A 39 -5.97 -9.52 3.17
N GLY A 40 -7.09 -9.44 3.89
CA GLY A 40 -7.69 -8.16 4.28
C GLY A 40 -6.76 -7.30 5.13
N GLN A 41 -6.02 -7.91 6.06
CA GLN A 41 -5.04 -7.17 6.88
C GLN A 41 -3.81 -6.73 6.07
N ILE A 42 -3.28 -7.58 5.18
CA ILE A 42 -2.14 -7.24 4.33
C ILE A 42 -2.47 -6.09 3.37
N GLU A 43 -3.66 -6.12 2.75
CA GLU A 43 -4.11 -5.10 1.79
C GLU A 43 -4.51 -3.78 2.47
N SER A 44 -5.13 -3.84 3.66
CA SER A 44 -5.49 -2.64 4.42
C SER A 44 -4.30 -1.98 5.12
N GLY A 45 -3.26 -2.76 5.46
CA GLY A 45 -2.12 -2.29 6.24
C GLY A 45 -2.40 -2.19 7.74
N GLU A 46 -3.63 -2.46 8.19
CA GLU A 46 -3.99 -2.55 9.61
C GLU A 46 -3.68 -3.97 10.11
N LEU A 47 -2.42 -4.20 10.47
CA LEU A 47 -1.93 -5.51 10.89
C LEU A 47 -2.20 -5.76 12.38
N ASP A 48 -2.90 -6.85 12.72
CA ASP A 48 -3.06 -7.33 14.08
C ASP A 48 -1.85 -8.18 14.50
N GLU A 49 -1.04 -7.66 15.43
CA GLU A 49 0.13 -8.35 15.98
C GLU A 49 -0.19 -9.75 16.54
N THR A 50 -1.36 -9.93 17.15
CA THR A 50 -1.77 -11.22 17.73
C THR A 50 -2.02 -12.24 16.63
N HIS A 51 -2.69 -11.82 15.55
CA HIS A 51 -2.96 -12.67 14.40
C HIS A 51 -1.67 -13.05 13.66
N PHE A 52 -0.79 -12.07 13.43
CA PHE A 52 0.47 -12.27 12.70
C PHE A 52 1.57 -12.97 13.51
N ASN A 53 1.30 -13.43 14.74
CA ASN A 53 2.18 -14.37 15.41
C ASN A 53 2.37 -15.67 14.63
N CYS A 54 1.47 -16.01 13.70
CA CYS A 54 1.67 -17.15 12.79
C CYS A 54 2.90 -16.98 11.87
N LEU A 55 3.38 -15.75 11.66
CA LEU A 55 4.59 -15.49 10.89
C LEU A 55 5.86 -16.05 11.54
N ASN A 56 5.84 -16.34 12.85
CA ASN A 56 6.97 -17.00 13.53
C ASN A 56 7.25 -18.39 12.95
N ASP A 57 6.21 -19.08 12.48
CA ASP A 57 6.34 -20.38 11.81
C ASP A 57 6.51 -20.18 10.30
N ALA A 58 5.75 -19.27 9.69
CA ALA A 58 5.79 -19.04 8.24
C ALA A 58 7.16 -18.53 7.74
N MET A 59 7.92 -17.79 8.56
CA MET A 59 9.26 -17.30 8.22
C MET A 59 10.27 -18.41 7.93
N TRP A 60 10.02 -19.65 8.39
CA TRP A 60 10.86 -20.83 8.16
C TRP A 60 10.36 -21.75 7.05
N SER A 61 9.31 -21.33 6.32
CA SER A 61 8.74 -22.11 5.22
C SER A 61 9.78 -22.41 4.16
N GLU A 62 9.72 -23.61 3.57
CA GLU A 62 10.57 -23.96 2.42
C GLU A 62 10.17 -23.21 1.14
N VAL A 63 9.00 -22.56 1.14
CA VAL A 63 8.48 -21.79 0.02
C VAL A 63 9.07 -20.37 0.04
N PRO A 64 9.88 -19.97 -0.97
CA PRO A 64 10.56 -18.66 -0.97
C PRO A 64 9.61 -17.47 -0.83
N ALA A 65 8.46 -17.50 -1.53
CA ALA A 65 7.48 -16.41 -1.43
C ALA A 65 6.89 -16.24 -0.03
N VAL A 66 6.72 -17.33 0.73
CA VAL A 66 6.22 -17.28 2.10
C VAL A 66 7.25 -16.63 3.02
N LYS A 67 8.55 -16.93 2.84
CA LYS A 67 9.62 -16.23 3.57
C LYS A 67 9.65 -14.75 3.25
N VAL A 68 9.59 -14.40 1.95
CA VAL A 68 9.64 -12.99 1.49
C VAL A 68 8.47 -12.18 2.05
N ILE A 69 7.24 -12.69 1.98
CA ILE A 69 6.10 -11.96 2.56
C ILE A 69 6.20 -11.87 4.09
N SER A 70 6.70 -12.91 4.76
CA SER A 70 6.90 -12.89 6.22
C SER A 70 7.91 -11.81 6.62
N TYR A 71 9.01 -11.68 5.87
CA TYR A 71 9.99 -10.61 6.07
C TYR A 71 9.38 -9.22 5.88
N ILE A 72 8.61 -9.01 4.80
CA ILE A 72 7.94 -7.74 4.52
C ILE A 72 6.97 -7.37 5.65
N LEU A 73 6.18 -8.33 6.13
CA LEU A 73 5.21 -8.09 7.20
C LEU A 73 5.88 -7.85 8.55
N TRP A 74 6.95 -8.57 8.89
CA TRP A 74 7.74 -8.28 10.08
C TRP A 74 8.40 -6.91 10.04
N ASN A 75 8.87 -6.47 8.87
CA ASN A 75 9.37 -5.13 8.68
C ASN A 75 8.27 -4.07 8.90
N LYS A 76 7.06 -4.28 8.37
CA LYS A 76 5.91 -3.39 8.59
C LYS A 76 5.49 -3.32 10.07
N LEU A 77 5.59 -4.43 10.80
CA LEU A 77 5.32 -4.51 12.25
C LEU A 77 6.48 -3.99 13.12
N GLY A 78 7.60 -3.55 12.53
CA GLY A 78 8.76 -3.03 13.27
C GLY A 78 9.50 -4.09 14.10
N ARG A 79 9.37 -5.37 13.75
CA ARG A 79 9.96 -6.51 14.50
C ARG A 79 11.34 -6.88 13.96
N SER A 80 12.30 -5.97 14.12
CA SER A 80 13.70 -6.20 13.70
C SER A 80 14.33 -7.44 14.32
N ASP A 81 13.92 -7.79 15.55
CA ASP A 81 14.36 -8.98 16.28
C ASP A 81 14.05 -10.28 15.53
N MET A 82 12.91 -10.33 14.82
CA MET A 82 12.53 -11.50 14.02
C MET A 82 13.30 -11.54 12.70
N LEU A 83 13.52 -10.38 12.07
CA LEU A 83 14.25 -10.27 10.81
C LEU A 83 15.70 -10.74 10.95
N ASP A 84 16.37 -10.38 12.06
CA ASP A 84 17.77 -10.75 12.31
C ASP A 84 17.98 -12.28 12.43
N MET A 85 16.93 -13.04 12.75
CA MET A 85 16.98 -14.49 12.85
C MET A 85 16.70 -15.17 11.51
N MET A 86 16.03 -14.50 10.56
CA MET A 86 15.68 -15.08 9.27
C MET A 86 16.92 -15.32 8.43
N TYR A 87 17.07 -16.55 7.93
CA TYR A 87 18.02 -16.84 6.87
C TYR A 87 17.29 -16.78 5.52
N MET A 88 17.73 -15.85 4.68
CA MET A 88 17.21 -15.68 3.33
C MET A 88 18.35 -15.75 2.32
N GLU A 89 18.08 -16.36 1.17
CA GLU A 89 19.01 -16.34 0.05
C GLU A 89 19.01 -14.98 -0.65
N GLU A 90 20.10 -14.66 -1.36
CA GLU A 90 20.25 -13.39 -2.09
C GLU A 90 19.03 -13.01 -2.97
N PRO A 91 18.44 -13.90 -3.79
CA PRO A 91 17.25 -13.54 -4.57
C PRO A 91 16.03 -13.22 -3.71
N GLU A 92 15.84 -13.93 -2.59
CA GLU A 92 14.72 -13.71 -1.65
C GLU A 92 14.89 -12.34 -0.97
N GLN A 93 16.09 -12.07 -0.44
CA GLN A 93 16.42 -10.81 0.23
C GLN A 93 16.24 -9.61 -0.71
N LYS A 94 16.73 -9.73 -1.95
CA LYS A 94 16.61 -8.67 -2.95
C LYS A 94 15.14 -8.36 -3.29
N LEU A 95 14.30 -9.39 -3.36
CA LEU A 95 12.87 -9.21 -3.61
C LEU A 95 12.18 -8.52 -2.42
N ALA A 96 12.50 -8.94 -1.19
CA ALA A 96 11.97 -8.32 0.03
C ALA A 96 12.40 -6.85 0.16
N ASP A 97 13.66 -6.55 -0.07
CA ASP A 97 14.19 -5.18 -0.04
C ASP A 97 13.56 -4.32 -1.14
N ALA A 98 13.36 -4.85 -2.35
CA ALA A 98 12.69 -4.15 -3.43
C ALA A 98 11.23 -3.82 -3.07
N ALA A 99 10.51 -4.77 -2.46
CA ALA A 99 9.15 -4.57 -1.97
C ALA A 99 9.06 -3.50 -0.88
N ILE A 100 9.93 -3.55 0.13
CA ILE A 100 9.98 -2.57 1.23
C ILE A 100 10.33 -1.19 0.69
N ASN A 101 11.31 -1.09 -0.20
CA ASN A 101 11.69 0.19 -0.81
C ASN A 101 10.59 0.73 -1.74
N ALA A 102 9.86 -0.12 -2.46
CA ALA A 102 8.73 0.32 -3.27
C ALA A 102 7.61 0.93 -2.41
N GLU A 103 7.32 0.33 -1.25
CA GLU A 103 6.35 0.86 -0.30
C GLU A 103 6.87 2.13 0.41
N ALA A 104 8.15 2.17 0.80
CA ALA A 104 8.76 3.36 1.42
C ALA A 104 8.86 4.55 0.47
N ASN A 105 8.96 4.29 -0.84
CA ASN A 105 8.91 5.32 -1.88
C ASN A 105 7.48 5.66 -2.33
N LYS A 106 6.45 5.05 -1.74
CA LYS A 106 5.06 5.42 -1.97
C LYS A 106 4.85 6.82 -1.40
N VAL A 107 4.70 7.80 -2.28
CA VAL A 107 4.38 9.16 -1.88
C VAL A 107 3.11 9.14 -1.04
N VAL A 108 3.23 9.51 0.22
CA VAL A 108 2.09 9.73 1.10
C VAL A 108 1.60 11.16 0.91
N PHE A 109 0.47 11.32 0.22
CA PHE A 109 -0.16 12.62 0.06
C PHE A 109 -0.87 13.01 1.34
N ARG A 110 -0.50 14.15 1.91
CA ARG A 110 -1.14 14.70 3.12
C ARG A 110 -1.70 16.07 2.85
N ASP A 111 -2.93 16.32 3.30
CA ASP A 111 -3.55 17.64 3.21
C ASP A 111 -2.83 18.69 4.08
N ALA A 112 -3.30 19.94 4.03
CA ALA A 112 -2.70 21.03 4.80
C ALA A 112 -2.73 20.85 6.34
N ASN A 113 -3.52 19.92 6.86
CA ASN A 113 -3.60 19.57 8.28
C ASN A 113 -2.83 18.28 8.61
N GLY A 114 -2.14 17.69 7.64
CA GLY A 114 -1.41 16.44 7.81
C GLY A 114 -2.26 15.18 7.70
N VAL A 115 -3.51 15.28 7.24
CA VAL A 115 -4.40 14.13 7.04
C VAL A 115 -4.04 13.42 5.74
N GLU A 116 -3.85 12.10 5.80
CA GLU A 116 -3.55 11.28 4.63
C GLU A 116 -4.72 11.24 3.63
N LEU A 117 -4.40 11.44 2.37
CA LEU A 117 -5.30 11.44 1.24
C LEU A 117 -5.21 10.12 0.48
N HIS A 118 -6.36 9.57 0.14
CA HIS A 118 -6.49 8.36 -0.66
C HIS A 118 -7.14 8.69 -2.00
N ALA A 119 -6.86 7.88 -3.02
CA ALA A 119 -7.56 7.98 -4.29
C ALA A 119 -9.08 7.77 -4.07
N GLY A 120 -9.90 8.62 -4.67
CA GLY A 120 -11.35 8.63 -4.49
C GLY A 120 -11.85 9.59 -3.40
N ASP A 121 -10.98 10.13 -2.56
CA ASP A 121 -11.37 11.07 -1.51
C ASP A 121 -12.01 12.36 -2.08
N SER A 122 -12.69 13.08 -1.20
CA SER A 122 -13.16 14.44 -1.46
C SER A 122 -12.34 15.43 -0.64
N ILE A 123 -12.03 16.58 -1.24
CA ILE A 123 -11.21 17.63 -0.63
C ILE A 123 -11.88 19.00 -0.80
N VAL A 124 -11.50 19.96 0.03
CA VAL A 124 -11.91 21.35 -0.03
C VAL A 124 -10.69 22.24 -0.23
N ILE A 125 -10.80 23.17 -1.17
CA ILE A 125 -9.74 24.14 -1.44
C ILE A 125 -9.72 25.22 -0.35
N LEU A 126 -8.56 25.46 0.26
CA LEU A 126 -8.40 26.39 1.38
C LEU A 126 -8.11 27.83 0.96
N LYS A 127 -7.70 28.08 -0.29
CA LYS A 127 -7.44 29.42 -0.84
C LYS A 127 -7.77 29.52 -2.32
N ASP A 128 -7.91 30.74 -2.83
CA ASP A 128 -8.12 30.95 -4.26
C ASP A 128 -6.86 30.54 -5.06
N LEU A 129 -7.04 29.67 -6.06
CA LEU A 129 -5.96 29.14 -6.90
C LEU A 129 -6.26 29.44 -8.37
N ASP A 130 -5.38 30.18 -9.03
CA ASP A 130 -5.50 30.43 -10.46
C ASP A 130 -5.08 29.19 -11.27
N VAL A 131 -6.01 28.67 -12.07
CA VAL A 131 -5.77 27.48 -12.87
C VAL A 131 -5.07 27.88 -14.17
N LYS A 132 -3.78 27.56 -14.25
CA LYS A 132 -2.98 27.75 -15.46
C LYS A 132 -3.63 27.04 -16.64
N GLY A 133 -3.83 27.75 -17.74
CA GLY A 133 -4.37 27.20 -19.00
C GLY A 133 -5.89 27.10 -19.08
N ALA A 134 -6.64 27.28 -17.97
CA ALA A 134 -8.10 27.19 -17.98
C ALA A 134 -8.81 28.55 -17.88
N GLY A 135 -8.08 29.62 -17.55
CA GLY A 135 -8.61 30.98 -17.52
C GLY A 135 -9.62 31.25 -16.39
N PHE A 136 -9.68 30.39 -15.38
CA PHE A 136 -10.52 30.56 -14.20
C PHE A 136 -9.74 30.34 -12.91
N THR A 137 -10.28 30.89 -11.82
CA THR A 137 -9.76 30.69 -10.46
C THR A 137 -10.61 29.65 -9.74
N ALA A 138 -9.99 28.59 -9.25
CA ALA A 138 -10.63 27.67 -8.31
C ALA A 138 -10.74 28.37 -6.95
N LYS A 139 -11.97 28.69 -6.55
CA LYS A 139 -12.22 29.51 -5.36
C LYS A 139 -12.05 28.71 -4.07
N ARG A 140 -11.63 29.39 -3.00
CA ARG A 140 -11.68 28.86 -1.63
C ARG A 140 -13.08 28.33 -1.32
N GLY A 141 -13.13 27.16 -0.67
CA GLY A 141 -14.37 26.46 -0.33
C GLY A 141 -14.90 25.56 -1.44
N THR A 142 -14.33 25.60 -2.65
CA THR A 142 -14.70 24.65 -3.71
C THR A 142 -14.38 23.22 -3.26
N THR A 143 -15.37 22.34 -3.34
CA THR A 143 -15.19 20.91 -3.07
C THR A 143 -14.82 20.18 -4.35
N VAL A 144 -13.79 19.35 -4.29
CA VAL A 144 -13.34 18.49 -5.38
C VAL A 144 -13.48 17.05 -4.93
N THR A 145 -14.33 16.29 -5.62
CA THR A 145 -14.62 14.89 -5.26
C THR A 145 -13.89 13.94 -6.19
N LYS A 146 -13.62 12.72 -5.72
CA LYS A 146 -12.98 11.65 -6.50
C LYS A 146 -11.60 12.06 -7.00
N ILE A 147 -10.76 12.55 -6.08
CA ILE A 147 -9.37 12.90 -6.41
C ILE A 147 -8.57 11.67 -6.81
N ALA A 148 -7.53 11.86 -7.61
CA ALA A 148 -6.53 10.84 -7.90
C ALA A 148 -5.16 11.28 -7.37
N LEU A 149 -4.33 10.30 -7.04
CA LEU A 149 -2.98 10.51 -6.54
C LEU A 149 -2.00 10.20 -7.68
N PRO A 150 -1.40 11.21 -8.33
CA PRO A 150 -0.47 11.00 -9.43
C PRO A 150 0.82 10.35 -8.94
N ASN A 151 1.37 9.40 -9.69
CA ASN A 151 2.64 8.73 -9.34
C ASN A 151 3.87 9.60 -9.64
N ASP A 152 3.72 10.67 -10.42
CA ASP A 152 4.79 11.53 -10.93
C ASP A 152 4.93 12.88 -10.20
N MET A 153 4.01 13.20 -9.29
CA MET A 153 4.05 14.44 -8.50
C MET A 153 3.78 14.12 -7.04
N ASP A 154 4.71 14.44 -6.16
CA ASP A 154 4.61 14.11 -4.74
C ASP A 154 3.81 15.14 -3.91
N ASP A 155 3.70 16.37 -4.42
CA ASP A 155 3.06 17.50 -3.75
C ASP A 155 1.71 17.91 -4.36
N HIS A 156 1.21 17.22 -5.40
CA HIS A 156 -0.06 17.54 -6.07
C HIS A 156 -1.04 16.38 -6.11
N VAL A 157 -2.32 16.66 -5.88
CA VAL A 157 -3.41 15.73 -6.19
C VAL A 157 -4.11 16.14 -7.48
N GLU A 158 -4.57 15.15 -8.23
CA GLU A 158 -5.39 15.36 -9.41
C GLU A 158 -6.87 15.48 -9.02
N GLY A 159 -7.55 16.48 -9.57
CA GLY A 159 -8.97 16.69 -9.37
C GLY A 159 -9.65 17.30 -10.58
N ARG A 160 -10.98 17.48 -10.49
CA ARG A 160 -11.77 18.16 -11.52
C ARG A 160 -12.55 19.33 -10.93
N VAL A 161 -12.41 20.50 -11.55
CA VAL A 161 -13.21 21.70 -11.27
C VAL A 161 -13.79 22.22 -12.57
N ASN A 162 -15.10 22.47 -12.62
CA ASN A 162 -15.82 22.90 -13.84
C ASN A 162 -15.59 21.98 -15.05
N GLY A 163 -15.45 20.67 -14.82
CA GLY A 163 -15.18 19.68 -15.88
C GLY A 163 -13.73 19.64 -16.37
N THR A 164 -12.87 20.56 -15.92
CA THR A 164 -11.45 20.62 -16.29
C THR A 164 -10.60 19.87 -15.28
N LYS A 165 -9.70 19.01 -15.77
CA LYS A 165 -8.69 18.32 -14.95
C LYS A 165 -7.63 19.33 -14.48
N ILE A 166 -7.37 19.37 -13.18
CA ILE A 166 -6.42 20.27 -12.54
C ILE A 166 -5.56 19.51 -11.53
N TYR A 167 -4.37 20.03 -11.27
CA TYR A 167 -3.46 19.55 -10.23
C TYR A 167 -3.42 20.56 -9.10
N LEU A 168 -3.71 20.11 -7.88
CA LEU A 168 -3.83 20.94 -6.68
C LEU A 168 -2.72 20.58 -5.69
N LYS A 169 -1.94 21.58 -5.27
CA LYS A 169 -0.95 21.38 -4.20
C LYS A 169 -1.62 20.95 -2.92
N THR A 170 -1.06 19.91 -2.29
CA THR A 170 -1.59 19.30 -1.06
C THR A 170 -1.63 20.28 0.12
N GLU A 171 -0.69 21.22 0.20
CA GLU A 171 -0.65 22.30 1.22
C GLU A 171 -1.84 23.29 1.16
N PHE A 172 -2.64 23.27 0.09
CA PHE A 172 -3.76 24.22 -0.11
C PHE A 172 -5.13 23.58 -0.10
N ILE A 173 -5.20 22.32 0.30
CA ILE A 173 -6.42 21.53 0.32
C ILE A 173 -6.59 20.87 1.69
N LYS A 174 -7.83 20.52 2.01
CA LYS A 174 -8.20 19.77 3.21
C LYS A 174 -9.10 18.60 2.83
N LYS A 175 -8.94 17.42 3.44
CA LYS A 175 -9.90 16.32 3.30
C LYS A 175 -11.30 16.74 3.81
N ALA A 176 -12.32 16.54 2.98
CA ALA A 176 -13.70 16.97 3.21
C ALA A 176 -14.41 16.11 4.27
#